data_AF-A0A1A2AIZ0-F1
#
_entry.id   AF-A0A1A2AIZ0-F1
#
_cell.length_a   1.000
_cell.length_b   1.000
_cell.length_c   1.000
_cell.angle_alpha   90.00
_cell.angle_beta   90.00
_cell.angle_gamma   90.00
#
_symmetry.space_group_name_H-M   'P 1'
#
loop_
_entity.id
_entity.type
_entity.pdbx_description
1 polymer ?
#
loop_
_entity_poly.entity_id
_entity_poly.type
_entity_poly.pdbx_seq_one_letter_code
_entity_poly.pdbx_strand_id
1 'polypeptide(L)'
;MTATLMTMARAERTDLADFLATLSPQDWATPTLCEKWTIKDVVAHVISYEELGAAGLLRRFAKGWVVRANQVGVDEFAALSPQQLLDFLRDHLTPKGLTAGFGGMIALVDGTIHHQDIRRSLGRPRAVPEDRLLRVLGLVPGNPRLGAGRRIRGLRLRANDIDWTHGRGPEVTGPGEALLMAMSGRPVALADLDGPGLPTLAQRISK
;
A
#
# COMPACT_ATOMS: atom_id res chain seq x y z
N MET A 1 -8.61 -5.39 24.43
CA MET A 1 -7.29 -5.83 23.91
C MET A 1 -6.95 -4.94 22.72
N THR A 2 -5.80 -4.27 22.72
CA THR A 2 -5.34 -3.49 21.57
C THR A 2 -5.11 -4.42 20.38
N ALA A 3 -5.66 -4.06 19.20
CA ALA A 3 -5.48 -4.85 18.00
C ALA A 3 -3.98 -4.93 17.65
N THR A 4 -3.51 -6.14 17.35
CA THR A 4 -2.14 -6.37 16.89
C THR A 4 -2.00 -5.97 15.41
N LEU A 5 -0.76 -5.73 14.97
CA LEU A 5 -0.46 -5.51 13.55
C LEU A 5 -0.97 -6.67 12.67
N MET A 6 -0.82 -7.91 13.15
CA MET A 6 -1.30 -9.09 12.44
C MET A 6 -2.82 -9.11 12.28
N THR A 7 -3.57 -8.78 13.35
CA THR A 7 -5.03 -8.72 13.29
C THR A 7 -5.51 -7.58 12.37
N MET A 8 -4.83 -6.43 12.37
CA MET A 8 -5.12 -5.34 11.44
C MET A 8 -4.81 -5.73 9.98
N ALA A 9 -3.67 -6.41 9.74
CA ALA A 9 -3.30 -6.89 8.41
C ALA A 9 -4.30 -7.89 7.86
N ARG A 10 -4.78 -8.82 8.71
CA ARG A 10 -5.84 -9.77 8.34
C ARG A 10 -7.14 -9.04 7.98
N ALA A 11 -7.53 -8.04 8.76
CA ALA A 11 -8.71 -7.24 8.47
C ALA A 11 -8.56 -6.48 7.14
N GLU A 12 -7.40 -5.88 6.86
CA GLU A 12 -7.11 -5.21 5.58
C GLU A 12 -7.21 -6.17 4.39
N ARG A 13 -6.70 -7.40 4.52
CA ARG A 13 -6.84 -8.42 3.48
C ARG A 13 -8.27 -8.88 3.27
N THR A 14 -9.04 -8.96 4.35
CA THR A 14 -10.46 -9.31 4.29
C THR A 14 -11.22 -8.23 3.51
N ASP A 15 -11.02 -6.96 3.87
CA ASP A 15 -11.62 -5.82 3.17
C ASP A 15 -11.22 -5.77 1.68
N LEU A 16 -9.95 -6.07 1.38
CA LEU A 16 -9.45 -6.14 0.00
C LEU A 16 -10.12 -7.30 -0.76
N ALA A 17 -10.17 -8.50 -0.19
CA ALA A 17 -10.80 -9.66 -0.83
C ALA A 17 -12.30 -9.43 -1.10
N ASP A 18 -13.01 -8.83 -0.13
CA ASP A 18 -14.42 -8.49 -0.28
C ASP A 18 -14.62 -7.45 -1.38
N PHE A 19 -13.74 -6.45 -1.47
CA PHE A 19 -13.79 -5.47 -2.57
C PHE A 19 -13.51 -6.11 -3.93
N LEU A 20 -12.47 -6.94 -4.04
CA LEU A 20 -12.09 -7.64 -5.26
C LEU A 20 -13.20 -8.56 -5.77
N ALA A 21 -13.98 -9.17 -4.88
CA ALA A 21 -15.14 -9.99 -5.23
C ALA A 21 -16.28 -9.19 -5.90
N THR A 22 -16.28 -7.85 -5.79
CA THR A 22 -17.25 -6.98 -6.48
C THR A 22 -16.80 -6.53 -7.86
N LEU A 23 -15.57 -6.85 -8.28
CA LEU A 23 -15.01 -6.39 -9.54
C LEU A 23 -15.51 -7.24 -10.71
N SER A 24 -15.82 -6.58 -11.81
CA SER A 24 -16.07 -7.24 -13.09
C SER A 24 -14.76 -7.77 -13.67
N PRO A 25 -14.79 -8.78 -14.58
CA PRO A 25 -13.59 -9.23 -15.28
C PRO A 25 -12.81 -8.10 -15.99
N GLN A 26 -13.51 -7.07 -16.47
CA GLN A 26 -12.89 -5.92 -17.14
C GLN A 26 -12.12 -5.03 -16.16
N ASP A 27 -12.64 -4.83 -14.94
CA ASP A 27 -11.97 -4.02 -13.92
C ASP A 27 -10.57 -4.56 -13.60
N TRP A 28 -10.40 -5.89 -13.59
CA TRP A 28 -9.11 -6.53 -13.31
C TRP A 28 -7.99 -6.14 -14.28
N ALA A 29 -8.33 -5.72 -15.50
CA ALA A 29 -7.40 -5.23 -16.51
C ALA A 29 -7.15 -3.70 -16.43
N THR A 30 -7.85 -2.98 -15.56
CA THR A 30 -7.70 -1.53 -15.40
C THR A 30 -6.30 -1.19 -14.84
N PRO A 31 -5.59 -0.22 -15.41
CA PRO A 31 -4.34 0.30 -14.84
C PRO A 31 -4.53 0.84 -13.42
N THR A 32 -3.50 0.70 -12.57
CA THR A 32 -3.51 1.21 -11.20
C THR A 32 -2.58 2.41 -11.04
N LEU A 33 -2.50 2.96 -9.82
CA LEU A 33 -1.49 3.96 -9.48
C LEU A 33 -0.06 3.39 -9.41
N CYS A 34 0.10 2.06 -9.40
CA CYS A 34 1.39 1.42 -9.65
C CYS A 34 1.62 1.41 -11.16
N GLU A 35 2.52 2.28 -11.64
CA GLU A 35 2.82 2.37 -13.06
C GLU A 35 3.07 1.00 -13.69
N LYS A 36 2.47 0.76 -14.86
CA LYS A 36 2.54 -0.49 -15.64
C LYS A 36 1.80 -1.68 -15.04
N TRP A 37 1.17 -1.55 -13.88
CA TRP A 37 0.45 -2.65 -13.24
C TRP A 37 -1.06 -2.44 -13.33
N THR A 38 -1.74 -3.47 -13.83
CA THR A 38 -3.19 -3.62 -13.74
C THR A 38 -3.60 -4.01 -12.32
N ILE A 39 -4.90 -4.00 -12.03
CA ILE A 39 -5.41 -4.50 -10.74
C ILE A 39 -4.95 -5.94 -10.49
N LYS A 40 -4.99 -6.79 -11.53
CA LYS A 40 -4.48 -8.17 -11.46
C LYS A 40 -3.03 -8.23 -10.99
N ASP A 41 -2.18 -7.37 -11.55
CA ASP A 41 -0.76 -7.33 -11.21
C ASP A 41 -0.51 -6.87 -9.77
N VAL A 42 -1.25 -5.85 -9.30
CA VAL A 42 -1.17 -5.40 -7.90
C VAL A 42 -1.62 -6.49 -6.94
N VAL A 43 -2.70 -7.21 -7.24
CA VAL A 43 -3.18 -8.32 -6.40
C VAL A 43 -2.15 -9.44 -6.37
N ALA A 44 -1.58 -9.81 -7.51
CA ALA A 44 -0.48 -10.76 -7.59
C ALA A 44 0.71 -10.32 -6.73
N HIS A 45 1.10 -9.04 -6.78
CA HIS A 45 2.18 -8.51 -5.95
C HIS A 45 1.91 -8.70 -4.44
N VAL A 46 0.73 -8.30 -3.97
CA VAL A 46 0.32 -8.34 -2.55
C VAL A 46 0.42 -9.76 -1.95
N ILE A 47 0.20 -10.79 -2.77
CA ILE A 47 0.25 -12.21 -2.33
C ILE A 47 1.55 -12.93 -2.70
N SER A 48 2.38 -12.38 -3.60
CA SER A 48 3.54 -13.07 -4.18
C SER A 48 4.66 -13.45 -3.19
N TYR A 49 4.54 -13.02 -1.94
CA TYR A 49 5.51 -13.28 -0.87
C TYR A 49 4.97 -14.18 0.26
N GLU A 50 3.71 -14.64 0.18
CA GLU A 50 3.05 -15.42 1.25
C GLU A 50 3.75 -16.74 1.55
N GLU A 51 4.05 -17.50 0.50
CA GLU A 51 4.60 -18.86 0.63
C GLU A 51 6.12 -18.90 0.48
N LEU A 52 6.76 -17.73 0.31
CA LEU A 52 8.21 -17.66 0.20
C LEU A 52 8.87 -17.81 1.58
N GLY A 53 9.49 -18.97 1.80
CA GLY A 53 10.47 -19.15 2.86
C GLY A 53 11.76 -18.34 2.62
N ALA A 54 12.68 -18.34 3.59
CA ALA A 54 13.92 -17.57 3.52
C ALA A 54 14.75 -17.82 2.25
N ALA A 55 14.84 -19.07 1.79
CA ALA A 55 15.53 -19.44 0.55
C ALA A 55 14.81 -18.91 -0.71
N GLY A 56 13.47 -18.91 -0.72
CA GLY A 56 12.66 -18.34 -1.80
C GLY A 56 12.85 -16.82 -1.90
N LEU A 57 12.90 -16.14 -0.75
CA LEU A 57 13.19 -14.71 -0.66
C LEU A 57 14.60 -14.37 -1.14
N LEU A 58 15.62 -15.11 -0.68
CA LEU A 58 17.00 -14.94 -1.14
C LEU A 58 17.11 -15.13 -2.64
N ARG A 59 16.47 -16.16 -3.20
CA ARG A 59 16.43 -16.39 -4.66
C ARG A 59 15.74 -15.23 -5.39
N ARG A 60 14.65 -14.68 -4.83
CA ARG A 60 13.92 -13.55 -5.42
C ARG A 60 14.75 -12.28 -5.43
N PHE A 61 15.44 -11.97 -4.33
CA PHE A 61 16.34 -10.81 -4.26
C PHE A 61 17.65 -11.01 -5.04
N ALA A 62 18.11 -12.26 -5.22
CA ALA A 62 19.26 -12.56 -6.08
C ALA A 62 18.96 -12.33 -7.58
N LYS A 63 17.70 -12.52 -7.99
CA LYS A 63 17.23 -12.22 -9.36
C LYS A 63 17.09 -10.71 -9.63
N GLY A 64 17.19 -9.84 -8.60
CA GLY A 64 17.30 -8.39 -8.78
C GLY A 64 17.02 -7.57 -7.50
N TRP A 65 17.39 -6.28 -7.54
CA TRP A 65 17.04 -5.30 -6.49
C TRP A 65 15.51 -5.23 -6.32
N VAL A 66 15.02 -4.73 -5.18
CA VAL A 66 13.59 -4.78 -4.75
C VAL A 66 12.57 -4.54 -5.89
N VAL A 67 12.81 -3.58 -6.78
CA VAL A 67 11.95 -3.28 -7.94
C VAL A 67 11.83 -4.45 -8.91
N ARG A 68 12.95 -5.12 -9.24
CA ARG A 68 12.94 -6.32 -10.10
C ARG A 68 12.38 -7.54 -9.36
N ALA A 69 12.62 -7.65 -8.06
CA ALA A 69 12.04 -8.71 -7.22
C ALA A 69 10.50 -8.65 -7.19
N ASN A 70 9.94 -7.44 -7.20
CA ASN A 70 8.50 -7.23 -7.28
C ASN A 70 7.94 -7.65 -8.64
N GLN A 71 8.56 -7.24 -9.76
CA GLN A 71 8.12 -7.66 -11.09
C GLN A 71 8.19 -9.19 -11.26
N VAL A 72 9.26 -9.83 -10.78
CA VAL A 72 9.36 -11.31 -10.82
C VAL A 72 8.21 -11.98 -10.06
N GLY A 73 7.71 -11.37 -8.98
CA GLY A 73 6.55 -11.89 -8.24
C GLY A 73 5.25 -11.79 -9.02
N VAL A 74 5.05 -10.67 -9.71
CA VAL A 74 3.91 -10.50 -10.62
C VAL A 74 4.00 -11.52 -11.76
N ASP A 75 5.17 -11.67 -12.37
CA ASP A 75 5.40 -12.58 -13.50
C ASP A 75 5.16 -14.05 -13.10
N GLU A 76 5.58 -14.46 -11.90
CA GLU A 76 5.34 -15.81 -11.35
C GLU A 76 3.84 -16.13 -11.18
N PHE A 77 3.00 -15.11 -11.01
CA PHE A 77 1.55 -15.23 -10.83
C PHE A 77 0.76 -14.84 -12.09
N ALA A 78 1.42 -14.43 -13.17
CA ALA A 78 0.78 -13.87 -14.37
C ALA A 78 -0.19 -14.86 -15.06
N ALA A 79 0.08 -16.16 -14.96
CA ALA A 79 -0.76 -17.21 -15.53
C ALA A 79 -2.07 -17.45 -14.75
N LEU A 80 -2.17 -17.00 -13.50
CA LEU A 80 -3.38 -17.19 -12.70
C LEU A 80 -4.51 -16.26 -13.20
N SER A 81 -5.74 -16.75 -13.16
CA SER A 81 -6.93 -15.93 -13.41
C SER A 81 -7.22 -15.00 -12.21
N PRO A 82 -7.98 -13.92 -12.42
CA PRO A 82 -8.52 -13.09 -11.33
C PRO A 82 -9.14 -13.88 -10.18
N GLN A 83 -9.94 -14.91 -10.51
CA GLN A 83 -10.59 -15.76 -9.51
C GLN A 83 -9.57 -16.55 -8.70
N GLN A 84 -8.56 -17.14 -9.36
CA GLN A 84 -7.49 -17.88 -8.67
C GLN A 84 -6.67 -16.99 -7.74
N LEU A 85 -6.42 -15.73 -8.12
CA LEU A 85 -5.74 -14.76 -7.26
C LEU A 85 -6.59 -14.38 -6.04
N LEU A 86 -7.90 -14.19 -6.24
CA LEU A 86 -8.84 -13.91 -5.15
C LEU A 86 -8.95 -15.09 -4.19
N ASP A 87 -9.05 -16.31 -4.70
CA ASP A 87 -9.11 -17.53 -3.89
C ASP A 87 -7.82 -17.71 -3.09
N PHE A 88 -6.66 -17.49 -3.72
CA PHE A 88 -5.38 -17.51 -3.02
C PHE A 88 -5.31 -16.49 -1.88
N LEU A 89 -5.78 -15.26 -2.10
CA LEU A 89 -5.84 -14.23 -1.06
C LEU A 89 -6.77 -14.66 0.09
N ARG A 90 -7.92 -15.28 -0.20
CA ARG A 90 -8.87 -15.79 0.81
C ARG A 90 -8.28 -16.92 1.64
N ASP A 91 -7.48 -17.79 1.04
CA ASP A 91 -6.76 -18.85 1.76
C ASP A 91 -5.61 -18.29 2.62
N HIS A 92 -5.19 -17.05 2.35
CA HIS A 92 -4.07 -16.36 3.01
C HIS A 92 -4.47 -15.05 3.70
N LEU A 93 -5.70 -14.97 4.24
CA LEU A 93 -6.14 -13.77 4.97
C LEU A 93 -5.25 -13.44 6.18
N THR A 94 -4.73 -14.44 6.89
CA THR A 94 -3.64 -14.20 7.87
C THR A 94 -2.30 -14.22 7.15
N PRO A 95 -1.54 -13.11 7.14
CA PRO A 95 -0.22 -13.05 6.54
C PRO A 95 0.73 -14.16 6.99
N LYS A 96 1.50 -14.72 6.04
CA LYS A 96 2.58 -15.70 6.25
C LYS A 96 3.86 -15.27 5.52
N GLY A 97 4.95 -16.02 5.69
CA GLY A 97 6.21 -15.74 5.00
C GLY A 97 6.75 -14.34 5.28
N LEU A 98 7.17 -13.61 4.24
CA LEU A 98 7.69 -12.25 4.40
C LEU A 98 6.62 -11.25 4.86
N THR A 99 5.38 -11.41 4.41
CA THR A 99 4.33 -10.42 4.68
C THR A 99 3.91 -10.42 6.15
N ALA A 100 4.09 -11.55 6.85
CA ALA A 100 4.00 -11.67 8.31
C ALA A 100 5.14 -10.96 9.09
N GLY A 101 6.16 -10.48 8.40
CA GLY A 101 7.34 -9.85 9.00
C GLY A 101 7.01 -8.66 9.90
N PHE A 102 7.82 -8.49 10.95
CA PHE A 102 7.63 -7.48 12.01
C PHE A 102 6.23 -7.54 12.65
N GLY A 103 5.70 -8.75 12.84
CA GLY A 103 4.39 -8.98 13.44
C GLY A 103 3.20 -8.61 12.54
N GLY A 104 3.38 -8.60 11.22
CA GLY A 104 2.36 -8.23 10.23
C GLY A 104 2.45 -6.79 9.72
N MET A 105 3.49 -6.03 10.13
CA MET A 105 3.69 -4.65 9.67
C MET A 105 3.76 -4.56 8.14
N ILE A 106 4.46 -5.49 7.51
CA ILE A 106 4.68 -5.49 6.05
C ILE A 106 3.33 -5.61 5.34
N ALA A 107 2.57 -6.67 5.62
CA ALA A 107 1.25 -6.87 5.03
C ALA A 107 0.29 -5.69 5.30
N LEU A 108 0.32 -5.12 6.50
CA LEU A 108 -0.57 -4.02 6.86
C LEU A 108 -0.28 -2.76 6.02
N VAL A 109 0.97 -2.31 6.00
CA VAL A 109 1.36 -1.08 5.30
C VAL A 109 1.20 -1.25 3.79
N ASP A 110 1.71 -2.36 3.26
CA ASP A 110 1.67 -2.68 1.84
C ASP A 110 0.24 -2.84 1.33
N GLY A 111 -0.56 -3.67 2.02
CA GLY A 111 -1.95 -3.92 1.67
C GLY A 111 -2.82 -2.66 1.73
N THR A 112 -2.62 -1.79 2.73
CA THR A 112 -3.41 -0.54 2.84
C THR A 112 -3.13 0.39 1.66
N ILE A 113 -1.86 0.57 1.28
CA ILE A 113 -1.46 1.43 0.16
C ILE A 113 -1.98 0.85 -1.17
N HIS A 114 -1.74 -0.44 -1.41
CA HIS A 114 -2.13 -1.07 -2.68
C HIS A 114 -3.64 -1.23 -2.84
N HIS A 115 -4.39 -1.39 -1.75
CA HIS A 115 -5.85 -1.32 -1.81
C HIS A 115 -6.31 0.08 -2.26
N GLN A 116 -5.64 1.16 -1.86
CA GLN A 116 -5.93 2.49 -2.38
C GLN A 116 -5.43 2.70 -3.81
N ASP A 117 -4.30 2.11 -4.22
CA ASP A 117 -3.84 2.14 -5.62
C ASP A 117 -4.90 1.56 -6.59
N ILE A 118 -5.60 0.50 -6.16
CA ILE A 118 -6.72 -0.11 -6.90
C ILE A 118 -7.98 0.75 -6.82
N ARG A 119 -8.37 1.18 -5.63
CA ARG A 119 -9.63 1.91 -5.42
C ARG A 119 -9.65 3.27 -6.08
N ARG A 120 -8.56 4.02 -6.00
CA ARG A 120 -8.43 5.33 -6.63
C ARG A 120 -8.44 5.23 -8.16
N SER A 121 -7.85 4.19 -8.76
CA SER A 121 -7.89 4.03 -10.22
C SER A 121 -9.29 3.71 -10.76
N LEU A 122 -10.13 3.07 -9.94
CA LEU A 122 -11.54 2.80 -10.26
C LEU A 122 -12.49 3.93 -9.86
N GLY A 123 -12.01 5.00 -9.22
CA GLY A 123 -12.88 6.05 -8.67
C GLY A 123 -13.85 5.53 -7.59
N ARG A 124 -13.46 4.47 -6.87
CA ARG A 124 -14.28 3.84 -5.82
C ARG A 124 -13.63 4.11 -4.46
N PRO A 125 -13.87 5.26 -3.81
CA PRO A 125 -13.25 5.58 -2.52
C PRO A 125 -13.74 4.66 -1.39
N ARG A 126 -12.99 4.61 -0.29
CA ARG A 126 -13.42 4.01 0.98
C ARG A 126 -12.95 4.87 2.16
N ALA A 127 -13.61 4.76 3.30
CA ALA A 127 -13.02 5.15 4.57
C ALA A 127 -12.11 4.02 5.07
N VAL A 128 -10.83 4.29 5.28
CA VAL A 128 -9.94 3.36 5.99
C VAL A 128 -10.29 3.45 7.48
N PRO A 129 -10.49 2.33 8.21
CA PRO A 129 -10.75 2.38 9.64
C PRO A 129 -9.68 3.19 10.38
N GLU A 130 -10.13 4.10 11.24
CA GLU A 130 -9.28 5.12 11.86
C GLU A 130 -8.08 4.53 12.61
N ASP A 131 -8.30 3.49 13.41
CA ASP A 131 -7.26 2.78 14.17
C ASP A 131 -6.16 2.22 13.25
N ARG A 132 -6.56 1.68 12.11
CA ARG A 132 -5.67 1.15 11.07
C ARG A 132 -4.92 2.26 10.36
N LEU A 133 -5.61 3.34 10.00
CA LEU A 133 -5.01 4.48 9.32
C LEU A 133 -3.97 5.17 10.22
N LEU A 134 -4.32 5.45 11.49
CA LEU A 134 -3.38 5.98 12.49
C LEU A 134 -2.15 5.08 12.62
N ARG A 135 -2.36 3.76 12.67
CA ARG A 135 -1.25 2.82 12.81
C ARG A 135 -0.32 2.84 11.59
N VAL A 136 -0.86 2.84 10.37
CA VAL A 136 -0.08 2.89 9.14
C VAL A 136 0.65 4.23 9.00
N LEU A 137 -0.04 5.34 9.28
CA LEU A 137 0.54 6.69 9.27
C LEU A 137 1.71 6.83 10.26
N GLY A 138 1.66 6.17 11.42
CA GLY A 138 2.77 6.13 12.37
C GLY A 138 4.00 5.35 11.88
N LEU A 139 3.84 4.41 10.95
CA LEU A 139 4.91 3.52 10.47
C LEU A 139 5.60 4.02 9.20
N VAL A 140 4.87 4.68 8.30
CA VAL A 140 5.36 5.04 6.97
C VAL A 140 6.51 6.07 6.98
N PRO A 141 6.50 7.15 7.79
CA PRO A 141 7.57 8.15 7.78
C PRO A 141 8.99 7.59 7.97
N GLY A 142 9.12 6.58 8.85
CA GLY A 142 10.39 5.92 9.16
C GLY A 142 10.73 4.73 8.26
N ASN A 143 9.87 4.37 7.31
CA ASN A 143 10.07 3.17 6.49
C ASN A 143 11.05 3.47 5.33
N PRO A 144 12.29 2.93 5.35
CA PRO A 144 13.29 3.25 4.34
C PRO A 144 12.96 2.68 2.95
N ARG A 145 12.07 1.68 2.88
CA ARG A 145 11.69 1.03 1.61
C ARG A 145 10.75 1.88 0.77
N LEU A 146 9.97 2.77 1.41
CA LEU A 146 8.96 3.59 0.74
C LEU A 146 9.50 4.94 0.27
N GLY A 147 10.66 5.38 0.79
CA GLY A 147 11.20 6.72 0.49
C GLY A 147 10.42 7.87 1.13
N ALA A 148 9.39 7.59 1.93
CA ALA A 148 8.51 8.58 2.54
C ALA A 148 9.28 9.63 3.35
N GLY A 149 10.19 9.20 4.22
CA GLY A 149 11.02 10.11 5.03
C GLY A 149 11.86 11.09 4.21
N ARG A 150 12.25 10.74 2.97
CA ARG A 150 12.92 11.69 2.06
C ARG A 150 11.93 12.71 1.49
N ARG A 151 10.73 12.27 1.10
CA ARG A 151 9.70 13.13 0.52
C ARG A 151 9.16 14.16 1.53
N ILE A 152 8.94 13.75 2.77
CA ILE A 152 8.30 14.59 3.80
C ILE A 152 9.29 15.40 4.67
N ARG A 153 10.60 15.29 4.41
CA ARG A 153 11.62 15.93 5.26
C ARG A 153 11.42 17.45 5.36
N GLY A 154 11.37 17.97 6.59
CA GLY A 154 11.19 19.40 6.85
C GLY A 154 9.80 19.94 6.54
N LEU A 155 8.80 19.06 6.40
CA LEU A 155 7.38 19.43 6.30
C LEU A 155 6.67 19.02 7.58
N ARG A 156 5.56 19.71 7.88
CA ARG A 156 4.59 19.29 8.90
C ARG A 156 3.38 18.69 8.19
N LEU A 157 3.13 17.41 8.35
CA LEU A 157 1.92 16.76 7.85
C LEU A 157 0.86 16.78 8.95
N ARG A 158 -0.37 17.18 8.63
CA ARG A 158 -1.51 17.19 9.56
C ARG A 158 -2.76 16.63 8.89
N ALA A 159 -3.26 15.50 9.39
CA ALA A 159 -4.56 14.99 8.98
C ALA A 159 -5.68 15.93 9.49
N ASN A 160 -6.73 16.13 8.69
CA ASN A 160 -7.87 16.98 9.07
C ASN A 160 -9.13 16.19 9.47
N ASP A 161 -9.07 14.86 9.33
CA ASP A 161 -10.15 13.90 9.59
C ASP A 161 -9.87 12.96 10.77
N ILE A 162 -8.60 12.87 11.20
CA ILE A 162 -8.13 12.06 12.33
C ILE A 162 -7.05 12.83 13.12
N ASP A 163 -6.85 12.51 14.40
CA ASP A 163 -5.84 13.15 15.25
C ASP A 163 -4.43 12.60 14.94
N TRP A 164 -3.85 13.06 13.83
CA TRP A 164 -2.50 12.68 13.43
C TRP A 164 -1.69 13.85 12.89
N THR A 165 -0.47 13.99 13.40
CA THR A 165 0.52 14.93 12.88
C THR A 165 1.91 14.30 12.83
N HIS A 166 2.74 14.77 11.89
CA HIS A 166 4.12 14.34 11.77
C HIS A 166 5.04 15.48 11.30
N GLY A 167 6.23 15.56 11.87
CA GLY A 167 7.27 16.48 11.42
C GLY A 167 7.05 17.93 11.86
N ARG A 168 7.88 18.82 11.28
CA ARG A 168 7.93 20.26 11.58
C ARG A 168 8.31 21.00 10.29
N GLY A 169 7.77 22.19 10.09
CA GLY A 169 7.99 23.04 8.91
C GLY A 169 6.68 23.51 8.28
N PRO A 170 6.71 23.97 7.02
CA PRO A 170 5.51 24.32 6.26
C PRO A 170 4.51 23.17 6.24
N GLU A 171 3.24 23.49 6.47
CA GLU A 171 2.19 22.50 6.63
C GLU A 171 1.72 21.92 5.28
N VAL A 172 1.50 20.61 5.27
CA VAL A 172 0.68 19.89 4.30
C VAL A 172 -0.49 19.26 5.05
N THR A 173 -1.72 19.59 4.67
CA THR A 173 -2.93 19.13 5.36
C THR A 173 -3.97 18.58 4.40
N GLY A 174 -4.81 17.67 4.89
CA GLY A 174 -5.84 16.99 4.12
C GLY A 174 -6.23 15.67 4.82
N PRO A 175 -7.03 14.81 4.18
CA PRO A 175 -7.39 13.52 4.74
C PRO A 175 -6.16 12.65 5.03
N GLY A 176 -6.19 11.88 6.12
CA GLY A 176 -5.08 11.01 6.52
C GLY A 176 -4.70 10.00 5.42
N GLU A 177 -5.67 9.48 4.68
CA GLU A 177 -5.42 8.59 3.54
C GLU A 177 -4.70 9.30 2.39
N ALA A 178 -5.07 10.54 2.07
CA ALA A 178 -4.39 11.32 1.04
C ALA A 178 -2.93 11.61 1.43
N LEU A 179 -2.69 11.94 2.70
CA LEU A 179 -1.34 12.12 3.24
C LEU A 179 -0.51 10.82 3.14
N LEU A 180 -1.12 9.67 3.46
CA LEU A 180 -0.51 8.34 3.29
C LEU A 180 -0.10 8.09 1.85
N MET A 181 -1.01 8.30 0.90
CA MET A 181 -0.75 8.05 -0.52
C MET A 181 0.31 9.01 -1.08
N ALA A 182 0.24 10.30 -0.75
CA ALA A 182 1.22 11.30 -1.20
C ALA A 182 2.62 11.01 -0.66
N MET A 183 2.80 10.71 0.64
CA MET A 183 4.13 10.38 1.17
C MET A 183 4.66 9.05 0.63
N SER A 184 3.77 8.14 0.25
CA SER A 184 4.08 6.89 -0.45
C SER A 184 4.38 7.09 -1.93
N GLY A 185 4.35 8.33 -2.43
CA GLY A 185 4.79 8.70 -3.78
C GLY A 185 3.69 8.66 -4.85
N ARG A 186 2.41 8.66 -4.48
CA ARG A 186 1.30 8.71 -5.45
C ARG A 186 0.87 10.15 -5.69
N PRO A 187 1.16 10.74 -6.87
CA PRO A 187 0.88 12.15 -7.13
C PRO A 187 -0.62 12.47 -7.19
N VAL A 188 -1.48 11.50 -7.53
CA VAL A 188 -2.93 11.71 -7.61
C VAL A 188 -3.53 12.21 -6.28
N ALA A 189 -2.95 11.82 -5.14
CA ALA A 189 -3.42 12.21 -3.83
C ALA A 189 -3.12 13.69 -3.50
N LEU A 190 -2.26 14.37 -4.27
CA LEU A 190 -1.95 15.79 -4.07
C LEU A 190 -3.16 16.69 -4.30
N ALA A 191 -4.13 16.25 -5.10
CA ALA A 191 -5.38 16.98 -5.34
C ALA A 191 -6.25 17.09 -4.08
N ASP A 192 -6.06 16.19 -3.12
CA ASP A 192 -6.81 16.13 -1.86
C ASP A 192 -6.07 16.86 -0.71
N LEU A 193 -4.94 17.51 -1.01
CA LEU A 193 -4.06 18.15 -0.03
C LEU A 193 -3.97 19.66 -0.25
N ASP A 194 -3.69 20.38 0.83
CA ASP A 194 -3.51 21.83 0.86
C ASP A 194 -2.36 22.20 1.82
N GLY A 195 -2.03 23.49 1.89
CA GLY A 195 -1.09 24.07 2.83
C GLY A 195 0.23 24.53 2.18
N PRO A 196 0.98 25.40 2.87
CA PRO A 196 2.18 26.05 2.32
C PRO A 196 3.32 25.07 1.99
N GLY A 197 3.29 23.85 2.52
CA GLY A 197 4.25 22.78 2.22
C GLY A 197 3.91 21.97 0.96
N LEU A 198 2.68 22.07 0.43
CA LEU A 198 2.22 21.24 -0.68
C LEU A 198 3.10 21.37 -1.94
N PRO A 199 3.51 22.57 -2.39
CA PRO A 199 4.37 22.69 -3.56
C PRO A 199 5.71 21.96 -3.41
N THR A 200 6.27 21.94 -2.19
CA THR A 200 7.51 21.23 -1.89
C THR A 200 7.30 19.72 -1.94
N LEU A 201 6.19 19.22 -1.40
CA LEU A 201 5.86 17.79 -1.46
C LEU A 201 5.64 17.34 -2.91
N ALA A 202 4.86 18.11 -3.69
CA ALA A 202 4.60 17.83 -5.09
C ALA A 202 5.90 17.73 -5.91
N GLN A 203 6.82 18.69 -5.75
CA GLN A 203 8.13 18.67 -6.42
C GLN A 203 8.94 17.41 -6.10
N ARG A 204 8.81 16.83 -4.90
CA ARG A 204 9.55 15.64 -4.46
C ARG A 204 8.90 14.32 -4.89
N ILE A 205 7.63 14.34 -5.28
CA ILE A 205 6.93 13.17 -5.81
C ILE A 205 7.17 13.04 -7.32
N SER A 206 7.26 14.16 -8.04
CA SER A 206 7.46 14.18 -9.50
C SER A 206 8.93 13.98 -9.96
N LYS A 207 9.84 13.59 -9.06
CA LYS A 207 11.26 13.29 -9.34
C LYS A 207 11.52 11.80 -9.21
#